data_AF-A0A7W1TL01-F1
#
_entry.id   AF-A0A7W1TL01-F1
#
_cell.length_a   1.000
_cell.length_b   1.000
_cell.length_c   1.000
_cell.angle_alpha   90.00
_cell.angle_beta   90.00
_cell.angle_gamma   90.00
#
_symmetry.space_group_name_H-M   'P 1'
#
loop_
_entity.id
_entity.type
_entity.pdbx_description
1 polymer ?
#
loop_
_entity_poly.entity_id
_entity_poly.type
_entity_poly.pdbx_seq_one_letter_code
_entity_poly.pdbx_strand_id
1 'polypeptide(L)'
;MRSMKYMAAVLFVLALAQPALVSAHAKLVSSNPANGAVLTTMPSHIVAIFDEELKATGPSIFVTNAAGKQVDAGDGKVDLNDVDHKTLAVTLKPGLGAGTYTIHWQAITADDNGVTNGEITFTVQGPAVRQPSSGTTPTTSSAPTLPSTGSSAPQFGWLYALALTLGLLGWTVRRRSAYQS
;
A
#
# COMPACT_ATOMS: atom_id res chain seq x y z
N MET A 1 -27.31 50.65 15.65
CA MET A 1 -27.96 49.35 15.31
C MET A 1 -27.36 48.64 14.09
N ARG A 2 -26.90 49.34 13.04
CA ARG A 2 -26.27 48.69 11.86
C ARG A 2 -24.94 47.98 12.20
N SER A 3 -24.09 48.59 13.03
CA SER A 3 -22.84 48.00 13.53
C SER A 3 -23.00 46.66 14.27
N MET A 4 -24.09 46.50 15.01
CA MET A 4 -24.40 45.26 15.75
C MET A 4 -24.66 44.07 14.82
N LYS A 5 -25.27 44.33 13.64
CA LYS A 5 -25.57 43.29 12.64
C LYS A 5 -24.29 42.78 11.96
N TYR A 6 -23.32 43.67 11.73
CA TYR A 6 -22.03 43.29 11.15
C TYR A 6 -21.18 42.49 12.14
N MET A 7 -21.18 42.85 13.43
CA MET A 7 -20.50 42.06 14.48
C MET A 7 -21.09 40.65 14.60
N ALA A 8 -22.42 40.52 14.60
CA ALA A 8 -23.07 39.22 14.65
C ALA A 8 -22.77 38.36 13.41
N ALA A 9 -22.73 38.97 12.23
CA ALA A 9 -22.37 38.28 10.99
C ALA A 9 -20.91 37.79 10.99
N VAL A 10 -19.98 38.61 11.49
CA VAL A 10 -18.56 38.23 11.62
C VAL A 10 -18.39 37.07 12.61
N LEU A 11 -19.04 37.13 13.77
CA LEU A 11 -19.02 36.05 14.76
C LEU A 11 -19.62 34.75 14.20
N PHE A 12 -20.69 34.85 13.41
CA PHE A 12 -21.31 33.69 12.78
C PHE A 12 -20.38 33.04 11.75
N VAL A 13 -19.75 33.82 10.87
CA VAL A 13 -18.78 33.29 9.88
C VAL A 13 -17.58 32.65 10.57
N LEU A 14 -17.09 33.24 11.67
CA LEU A 14 -15.97 32.69 12.43
C LEU A 14 -16.32 31.37 13.14
N ALA A 15 -17.58 31.21 13.58
CA ALA A 15 -18.08 29.97 14.17
C ALA A 15 -18.22 28.81 13.16
N LEU A 16 -18.39 29.13 11.86
CA LEU A 16 -18.42 28.13 10.79
C LEU A 16 -17.02 27.73 10.30
N ALA A 17 -15.98 28.49 10.64
CA ALA A 17 -14.60 28.16 10.34
C ALA A 17 -14.06 27.14 11.37
N GLN A 18 -14.55 25.90 11.33
CA GLN A 18 -13.92 24.80 12.07
C GLN A 18 -12.62 24.42 11.34
N PRO A 19 -11.46 24.36 12.04
CA PRO A 19 -10.24 23.86 11.42
C PRO A 19 -10.46 22.39 11.02
N ALA A 20 -10.30 22.09 9.73
CA ALA A 20 -10.23 20.71 9.29
C ALA A 20 -9.00 20.09 9.94
N LEU A 21 -9.20 19.08 10.78
CA LEU A 21 -8.11 18.28 11.33
C LEU A 21 -7.54 17.44 10.18
N VAL A 22 -6.63 18.03 9.41
CA VAL A 22 -5.82 17.28 8.46
C VAL A 22 -4.84 16.47 9.31
N SER A 23 -5.07 15.16 9.39
CA SER A 23 -4.08 14.23 9.92
C SER A 23 -2.88 14.24 8.98
N ALA A 24 -1.86 14.99 9.38
CA ALA A 24 -0.64 15.33 8.62
C ALA A 24 0.53 14.36 8.92
N HIS A 25 0.24 13.12 9.30
CA HIS A 25 1.28 12.12 9.53
C HIS A 25 1.19 11.08 8.44
N ALA A 26 2.35 10.58 7.98
CA ALA A 26 2.46 9.53 6.97
C ALA A 26 1.47 8.39 7.21
N LYS A 27 0.67 8.08 6.18
CA LYS A 27 -0.30 7.00 6.16
C LYS A 27 0.18 5.91 5.21
N LEU A 28 -0.02 4.68 5.63
CA LEU A 28 0.21 3.52 4.76
C LEU A 28 -0.78 3.56 3.59
N VAL A 29 -0.26 3.66 2.38
CA VAL A 29 -1.03 3.64 1.13
C VAL A 29 -1.21 2.21 0.64
N SER A 30 -0.13 1.42 0.66
CA SER A 30 -0.17 0.02 0.25
C SER A 30 0.99 -0.78 0.83
N SER A 31 0.85 -2.10 0.80
CA SER A 31 1.91 -3.02 1.21
C SER A 31 1.93 -4.24 0.30
N ASN A 32 3.11 -4.84 0.16
CA ASN A 32 3.29 -6.14 -0.45
C ASN A 32 4.05 -7.04 0.53
N PRO A 33 3.42 -8.09 1.07
CA PRO A 33 2.03 -8.52 0.87
C PRO A 33 0.99 -7.51 1.37
N ALA A 34 -0.19 -7.53 0.77
CA ALA A 34 -1.34 -6.74 1.23
C ALA A 34 -1.84 -7.26 2.59
N ASN A 35 -2.56 -6.40 3.32
CA ASN A 35 -3.18 -6.82 4.59
C ASN A 35 -4.19 -7.95 4.39
N GLY A 36 -4.06 -9.02 5.18
CA GLY A 36 -4.85 -10.24 5.08
C GLY A 36 -4.49 -11.12 3.89
N ALA A 37 -3.39 -10.84 3.17
CA ALA A 37 -3.01 -11.64 2.01
C ALA A 37 -2.73 -13.11 2.39
N VAL A 38 -3.18 -14.03 1.52
CA VAL A 38 -2.89 -15.46 1.62
C VAL A 38 -2.01 -15.86 0.45
N LEU A 39 -0.80 -16.32 0.74
CA LEU A 39 0.24 -16.63 -0.23
C LEU A 39 0.50 -18.14 -0.26
N THR A 40 0.81 -18.66 -1.44
CA THR A 40 1.30 -20.04 -1.60
C THR A 40 2.79 -20.15 -1.32
N THR A 41 3.53 -19.05 -1.48
CA THR A 41 4.99 -19.02 -1.40
C THR A 41 5.43 -17.78 -0.62
N MET A 42 6.45 -17.95 0.23
CA MET A 42 7.02 -16.85 0.98
C MET A 42 7.76 -15.89 0.05
N PRO A 43 7.47 -14.58 0.07
CA PRO A 43 8.25 -13.58 -0.67
C PRO A 43 9.64 -13.41 -0.04
N SER A 44 10.62 -12.95 -0.83
CA SER A 44 11.96 -12.62 -0.30
C SER A 44 12.02 -11.25 0.37
N HIS A 45 11.14 -10.32 -0.01
CA HIS A 45 11.08 -8.97 0.52
C HIS A 45 9.66 -8.57 0.86
N ILE A 46 9.54 -7.70 1.86
CA ILE A 46 8.31 -7.01 2.23
C ILE A 46 8.50 -5.53 1.93
N VAL A 47 7.45 -4.91 1.40
CA VAL A 47 7.45 -3.48 1.05
C VAL A 47 6.19 -2.82 1.61
N ALA A 48 6.34 -1.61 2.16
CA ALA A 48 5.25 -0.75 2.62
C ALA A 48 5.44 0.66 2.04
N ILE A 49 4.41 1.19 1.41
CA ILE A 49 4.44 2.49 0.70
C ILE A 49 3.53 3.47 1.44
N PHE A 50 4.02 4.70 1.61
CA PHE A 50 3.36 5.79 2.33
C PHE A 50 2.97 6.94 1.38
N ASP A 51 2.10 7.83 1.84
CA ASP A 51 1.67 9.02 1.08
C ASP A 51 2.64 10.20 1.20
N GLU A 52 3.51 10.18 2.20
CA GLU A 52 4.49 11.23 2.51
C GLU A 52 5.94 10.73 2.49
N GLU A 53 6.88 11.65 2.26
CA GLU A 53 8.32 11.36 2.29
C GLU A 53 8.78 11.01 3.71
N LEU A 54 9.57 9.94 3.82
CA LEU A 54 10.10 9.45 5.09
C LEU A 54 11.54 9.94 5.30
N LYS A 55 11.94 10.05 6.57
CA LYS A 55 13.34 10.32 6.92
C LYS A 55 14.24 9.17 6.48
N ALA A 56 15.41 9.50 5.94
CA ALA A 56 16.42 8.52 5.57
C ALA A 56 16.86 7.61 6.74
N THR A 57 16.75 8.07 7.99
CA THR A 57 17.09 7.31 9.20
C THR A 57 16.01 7.46 10.27
N GLY A 58 15.74 6.37 10.99
CA GLY A 58 14.73 6.33 12.06
C GLY A 58 13.51 5.44 11.73
N PRO A 59 12.84 5.60 10.56
CA PRO A 59 11.78 4.70 10.15
C PRO A 59 12.25 3.24 10.11
N SER A 60 11.37 2.32 10.47
CA SER A 60 11.70 0.91 10.60
C SER A 60 10.55 0.00 10.19
N ILE A 61 10.91 -1.20 9.74
CA ILE A 61 9.97 -2.27 9.38
C ILE A 61 10.58 -3.61 9.75
N PHE A 62 9.82 -4.50 10.37
CA PHE A 62 10.27 -5.84 10.75
C PHE A 62 9.12 -6.84 10.74
N VAL A 63 9.43 -8.13 10.70
CA VAL A 63 8.43 -9.19 10.52
C VAL A 63 8.57 -10.23 11.60
N THR A 64 7.45 -10.58 12.23
CA THR A 64 7.35 -11.60 13.25
C THR A 64 6.49 -12.76 12.79
N ASN A 65 6.77 -13.96 13.30
CA ASN A 65 5.88 -15.11 13.14
C ASN A 65 4.80 -15.15 14.25
N ALA A 66 3.90 -16.12 14.19
CA ALA A 66 2.86 -16.33 15.21
C ALA A 66 3.37 -16.53 16.65
N ALA A 67 4.66 -16.86 16.84
CA ALA A 67 5.29 -16.97 18.16
C ALA A 67 5.95 -15.65 18.62
N GLY A 68 5.78 -14.55 17.87
CA GLY A 68 6.40 -13.26 18.15
C GLY A 68 7.90 -13.20 17.82
N LYS A 69 8.47 -14.25 17.20
CA LYS A 69 9.89 -14.27 16.84
C LYS A 69 10.10 -13.48 15.55
N GLN A 70 11.09 -12.59 15.55
CA GLN A 70 11.52 -11.88 14.35
C GLN A 70 12.14 -12.84 13.31
N VAL A 71 11.64 -12.78 12.08
CA VAL A 71 11.96 -13.70 10.97
C VAL A 71 12.59 -13.01 9.75
N ASP A 72 12.81 -11.70 9.83
CA ASP A 72 13.56 -10.93 8.82
C ASP A 72 15.06 -10.87 9.09
N ALA A 73 15.81 -10.26 8.17
CA ALA A 73 17.26 -10.09 8.20
C ALA A 73 17.74 -8.94 9.10
N GLY A 74 16.83 -8.15 9.68
CA GLY A 74 17.17 -6.96 10.50
C GLY A 74 17.63 -5.76 9.67
N ASP A 75 17.37 -5.76 8.37
CA ASP A 75 17.79 -4.73 7.41
C ASP A 75 16.69 -3.73 7.03
N GLY A 76 15.59 -3.75 7.78
CA GLY A 76 14.38 -2.98 7.53
C GLY A 76 14.55 -1.47 7.70
N LYS A 77 14.34 -0.73 6.61
CA LYS A 77 14.59 0.73 6.54
C LYS A 77 13.88 1.35 5.35
N VAL A 78 14.01 2.67 5.21
CA VAL A 78 13.62 3.38 3.98
C VAL A 78 14.46 2.90 2.80
N ASP A 79 13.79 2.60 1.69
CA ASP A 79 14.45 2.34 0.42
C ASP A 79 14.95 3.67 -0.17
N LEU A 80 16.26 3.90 -0.09
CA LEU A 80 16.90 5.10 -0.63
C LEU A 80 17.04 5.08 -2.16
N ASN A 81 16.64 3.98 -2.82
CA ASN A 81 16.55 3.93 -4.29
C ASN A 81 15.17 4.40 -4.79
N ASP A 82 14.17 4.47 -3.91
CA ASP A 82 12.92 5.16 -4.19
C ASP A 82 13.18 6.67 -4.17
N VAL A 83 13.05 7.32 -5.33
CA VAL A 83 13.34 8.76 -5.50
C VAL A 83 12.47 9.63 -4.59
N ASP A 84 11.26 9.16 -4.24
CA ASP A 84 10.35 9.88 -3.36
C ASP A 84 10.54 9.53 -1.88
N HIS A 85 11.42 8.56 -1.56
CA HIS A 85 11.68 8.01 -0.21
C HIS A 85 10.42 7.71 0.60
N LYS A 86 9.37 7.19 -0.05
CA LYS A 86 8.08 6.86 0.60
C LYS A 86 7.95 5.38 0.93
N THR A 87 9.03 4.63 0.77
CA THR A 87 8.98 3.17 0.78
C THR A 87 9.83 2.62 1.93
N LEU A 88 9.22 1.80 2.77
CA LEU A 88 9.94 0.92 3.72
C LEU A 88 10.09 -0.46 3.11
N ALA A 89 11.27 -1.04 3.22
CA ALA A 89 11.55 -2.39 2.73
C ALA A 89 12.36 -3.20 3.75
N VAL A 90 12.10 -4.50 3.81
CA VAL A 90 12.84 -5.46 4.65
C VAL A 90 12.97 -6.80 3.94
N THR A 91 14.10 -7.48 4.16
CA THR A 91 14.39 -8.80 3.60
C THR A 91 14.01 -9.91 4.57
N LEU A 92 13.30 -10.93 4.09
CA LEU A 92 12.96 -12.10 4.89
C LEU A 92 14.09 -13.14 4.89
N LYS A 93 14.26 -13.84 6.02
CA LYS A 93 15.17 -14.99 6.08
C LYS A 93 14.68 -16.11 5.15
N PRO A 94 15.58 -16.89 4.53
CA PRO A 94 15.18 -18.04 3.73
C PRO A 94 14.63 -19.17 4.62
N GLY A 95 13.85 -20.07 4.02
CA GLY A 95 13.36 -21.29 4.68
C GLY A 95 12.21 -21.08 5.67
N LEU A 96 11.51 -19.94 5.60
CA LEU A 96 10.29 -19.73 6.37
C LEU A 96 9.17 -20.62 5.83
N GLY A 97 8.50 -21.33 6.74
CA GLY A 97 7.45 -22.27 6.41
C GLY A 97 6.06 -21.64 6.21
N ALA A 98 5.05 -22.50 6.17
CA ALA A 98 3.66 -22.07 6.25
C ALA A 98 3.35 -21.51 7.64
N GLY A 99 2.48 -20.50 7.70
CA GLY A 99 2.08 -19.85 8.95
C GLY A 99 1.57 -18.43 8.75
N THR A 100 1.16 -17.81 9.85
CA THR A 100 0.78 -16.40 9.90
C THR A 100 1.98 -15.55 10.34
N TYR A 101 2.12 -14.41 9.68
CA TYR A 101 3.20 -13.46 9.87
C TYR A 101 2.62 -12.06 10.05
N THR A 102 3.26 -11.26 10.91
CA THR A 102 2.90 -9.87 11.16
C THR A 102 4.07 -8.97 10.80
N ILE A 103 3.81 -8.03 9.90
CA ILE A 103 4.70 -6.94 9.52
C ILE A 103 4.40 -5.79 10.46
N HIS A 104 5.41 -5.33 11.17
CA HIS A 104 5.39 -4.17 12.04
C HIS A 104 6.13 -3.04 11.35
N TRP A 105 5.61 -1.82 11.41
CA TRP A 105 6.28 -0.67 10.83
C TRP A 105 6.12 0.58 11.69
N GLN A 106 7.11 1.45 11.58
CA GLN A 106 7.12 2.81 12.09
C GLN A 106 7.58 3.74 10.97
N ALA A 107 6.71 4.66 10.58
CA ALA A 107 7.01 5.76 9.66
C ALA A 107 7.38 7.01 10.45
N ILE A 108 8.40 7.73 9.96
CA ILE A 108 8.78 9.06 10.47
C ILE A 108 8.91 9.97 9.25
N THR A 109 8.07 11.00 9.17
CA THR A 109 8.06 11.96 8.06
C THR A 109 9.30 12.84 8.06
N ALA A 110 9.75 13.21 6.86
CA ALA A 110 10.92 14.06 6.68
C ALA A 110 10.67 15.53 7.08
N ASP A 111 9.43 16.02 6.93
CA ASP A 111 9.08 17.43 7.09
C ASP A 111 8.92 17.84 8.57
N ASP A 112 8.06 17.13 9.32
CA ASP A 112 7.68 17.52 10.69
C ASP A 112 8.07 16.50 11.78
N ASN A 113 8.80 15.44 11.41
CA ASN A 113 9.12 14.31 12.29
C ASN A 113 7.88 13.60 12.88
N GLY A 114 6.71 13.73 12.25
CA GLY A 114 5.50 12.99 12.59
C GLY A 114 5.75 11.48 12.58
N VAL A 115 5.34 10.80 13.66
CA VAL A 115 5.53 9.36 13.84
C VAL A 115 4.19 8.63 13.75
N THR A 116 4.11 7.65 12.85
CA THR A 116 2.97 6.73 12.74
C THR A 116 3.47 5.29 12.84
N ASN A 117 2.70 4.42 13.50
CA ASN A 117 3.01 3.00 13.59
C ASN A 117 1.82 2.18 13.12
N GLY A 118 2.06 0.94 12.72
CA GLY A 118 0.99 0.00 12.43
C GLY A 118 1.49 -1.40 12.15
N GLU A 119 0.51 -2.27 11.90
CA GLU A 119 0.73 -3.70 11.67
C GLU A 119 -0.06 -4.18 10.46
N ILE A 120 0.50 -5.16 9.75
CA ILE A 120 -0.11 -5.81 8.60
C ILE A 120 0.07 -7.32 8.77
N THR A 121 -1.00 -8.10 8.62
CA THR A 121 -0.94 -9.55 8.77
C THR A 121 -1.03 -10.23 7.40
N PHE A 122 -0.25 -11.29 7.19
CA PHE A 122 -0.39 -12.16 6.02
C PHE A 122 -0.17 -13.63 6.41
N THR A 123 -0.65 -14.55 5.57
CA THR A 123 -0.56 -16.00 5.79
C THR A 123 0.12 -16.67 4.61
N VAL A 124 1.02 -17.61 4.88
CA VAL A 124 1.63 -18.49 3.88
C VAL A 124 1.08 -19.90 4.09
N GLN A 125 0.44 -20.50 3.09
CA GLN A 125 -0.10 -21.88 3.19
C GLN A 125 0.91 -22.95 2.74
N GLY A 126 2.00 -22.55 2.08
CA GLY A 126 2.91 -23.47 1.41
C GLY A 126 2.34 -23.99 0.08
N PRO A 127 3.14 -24.76 -0.70
CA PRO A 127 2.66 -25.34 -1.94
C PRO A 127 1.49 -26.28 -1.63
N ALA A 128 0.36 -26.07 -2.32
CA ALA A 128 -0.75 -27.00 -2.28
C ALA A 128 -0.24 -28.37 -2.70
N VAL A 129 -0.11 -29.30 -1.75
CA VAL A 129 -0.02 -30.71 -2.07
C VAL A 129 -1.31 -31.00 -2.81
N ARG A 130 -1.23 -31.31 -4.12
CA ARG A 130 -2.36 -31.88 -4.84
C ARG A 130 -2.70 -33.15 -4.07
N GLN A 131 -3.72 -33.09 -3.23
CA GLN A 131 -4.31 -34.29 -2.67
C GLN A 131 -4.79 -35.08 -3.88
N PRO A 132 -4.30 -36.30 -4.13
CA PRO A 132 -4.89 -37.13 -5.16
C PRO A 132 -6.35 -37.28 -4.77
N SER A 133 -7.23 -36.62 -5.53
CA SER A 133 -8.65 -36.87 -5.50
C SER A 133 -8.81 -38.38 -5.64
N SER A 134 -9.22 -39.03 -4.55
CA SER A 134 -9.50 -40.45 -4.51
C SER A 134 -10.44 -40.74 -5.69
N GLY A 135 -9.99 -41.59 -6.60
CA GLY A 135 -10.64 -41.81 -7.88
C GLY A 135 -12.12 -42.13 -7.71
N THR A 136 -12.97 -41.29 -8.29
CA THR A 136 -14.20 -41.78 -8.89
C THR A 136 -13.92 -41.90 -10.38
N THR A 137 -13.82 -43.14 -10.82
CA THR A 137 -13.68 -43.57 -12.21
C THR A 137 -14.65 -42.80 -13.11
N PRO A 138 -14.22 -42.21 -14.24
CA PRO A 138 -15.16 -41.82 -15.28
C PRO A 138 -15.62 -43.10 -15.99
N THR A 139 -16.89 -43.44 -15.87
CA THR A 139 -17.52 -44.40 -16.79
C THR A 139 -17.58 -43.74 -18.16
N THR A 140 -16.81 -44.27 -19.09
CA THR A 140 -16.86 -44.00 -20.53
C THR A 140 -18.29 -44.15 -21.06
N SER A 141 -18.87 -43.07 -21.57
CA SER A 141 -20.00 -43.10 -22.50
C SER A 141 -19.60 -42.33 -23.76
N SER A 142 -19.67 -43.01 -24.90
CA SER A 142 -19.05 -42.60 -26.16
C SER A 142 -20.02 -41.86 -27.10
N ALA A 143 -19.60 -40.65 -27.52
CA ALA A 143 -19.72 -40.01 -28.86
C ALA A 143 -21.10 -39.46 -29.37
N PRO A 144 -21.15 -38.54 -30.38
CA PRO A 144 -20.10 -37.78 -31.09
C PRO A 144 -20.29 -36.23 -31.20
N THR A 145 -19.14 -35.58 -31.49
CA THR A 145 -18.76 -34.31 -32.16
C THR A 145 -19.75 -33.19 -32.55
N LEU A 146 -19.42 -31.95 -32.14
CA LEU A 146 -19.39 -30.73 -32.98
C LEU A 146 -18.30 -29.75 -32.46
N PRO A 147 -17.76 -28.85 -33.32
CA PRO A 147 -16.37 -28.40 -33.25
C PRO A 147 -16.11 -27.21 -32.32
N SER A 148 -14.83 -27.12 -31.98
CA SER A 148 -14.08 -26.06 -31.32
C SER A 148 -14.44 -24.62 -31.73
N THR A 149 -14.53 -23.73 -30.74
CA THR A 149 -13.96 -22.38 -30.87
C THR A 149 -13.22 -22.08 -29.56
N GLY A 150 -11.90 -22.07 -29.65
CA GLY A 150 -11.05 -21.74 -28.51
C GLY A 150 -11.19 -20.27 -28.12
N SER A 151 -11.04 -20.01 -26.83
CA SER A 151 -10.45 -18.75 -26.38
C SER A 151 -9.96 -18.93 -24.94
N SER A 152 -8.85 -19.66 -24.80
CA SER A 152 -7.93 -19.43 -23.69
C SER A 152 -7.09 -18.22 -24.08
N ALA A 153 -7.45 -17.05 -23.54
CA ALA A 153 -6.60 -15.87 -23.57
C ALA A 153 -6.39 -15.40 -22.11
N PRO A 154 -5.15 -15.04 -21.75
CA PRO A 154 -4.83 -14.50 -20.44
C PRO A 154 -5.48 -13.13 -20.31
N GLN A 155 -6.14 -12.85 -19.18
CA GLN A 155 -6.65 -11.51 -18.90
C GLN A 155 -5.56 -10.68 -18.23
N PHE A 156 -4.42 -10.57 -18.92
CA PHE A 156 -3.46 -9.49 -18.72
C PHE A 156 -3.76 -8.41 -19.77
N GLY A 157 -4.53 -7.43 -19.33
CA GLY A 157 -4.82 -6.17 -19.99
C GLY A 157 -5.67 -5.42 -18.97
N TRP A 158 -5.32 -4.24 -18.47
CA TRP A 158 -4.78 -3.10 -19.18
C TRP A 158 -3.86 -2.30 -18.24
N LEU A 159 -2.59 -2.21 -18.62
CA LEU A 159 -1.83 -0.99 -18.34
C LEU A 159 -2.52 0.15 -19.10
N TYR A 160 -2.73 1.27 -18.40
CA TYR A 160 -3.11 2.60 -18.90
C TYR A 160 -4.55 2.85 -19.38
N ALA A 161 -5.41 3.22 -18.42
CA ALA A 161 -6.42 4.29 -18.54
C ALA A 161 -6.87 4.61 -17.10
N LEU A 162 -6.37 5.63 -16.42
CA LEU A 162 -6.80 7.01 -16.67
C LEU A 162 -5.76 8.01 -16.11
N ALA A 163 -4.57 8.04 -16.69
CA ALA A 163 -3.80 9.29 -16.73
C ALA A 163 -4.51 10.22 -17.73
N LEU A 164 -5.46 11.03 -17.24
CA LEU A 164 -5.91 12.32 -17.78
C LEU A 164 -7.31 12.66 -17.21
N THR A 165 -7.31 13.32 -16.06
CA THR A 165 -8.21 14.41 -15.64
C THR A 165 -7.82 14.72 -14.20
N LEU A 166 -6.70 15.43 -13.97
CA LEU A 166 -6.73 16.79 -13.40
C LEU A 166 -5.42 17.55 -13.75
N GLY A 167 -4.91 17.36 -14.99
CA GLY A 167 -3.79 18.12 -15.55
C GLY A 167 -4.13 19.56 -15.96
N LEU A 168 -5.09 20.21 -15.28
CA LEU A 168 -5.61 21.53 -15.62
C LEU A 168 -5.86 22.37 -14.35
N LEU A 169 -4.85 22.52 -13.49
CA LEU A 169 -4.76 23.68 -12.57
C LEU A 169 -3.33 24.00 -12.07
N GLY A 170 -2.28 23.47 -12.73
CA GLY A 170 -0.87 23.68 -12.33
C GLY A 170 -0.06 24.63 -13.21
N TRP A 171 -0.64 25.18 -14.30
CA TRP A 171 0.14 25.85 -15.35
C TRP A 171 0.21 27.38 -15.27
N THR A 172 -0.56 28.05 -14.41
CA THR A 172 -0.60 29.53 -14.41
C THR A 172 0.27 30.22 -13.35
N VAL A 173 0.89 29.50 -12.41
CA VAL A 173 1.64 30.15 -11.31
C VAL A 173 3.17 30.18 -11.52
N ARG A 174 3.73 29.41 -12.46
CA ARG A 174 5.20 29.34 -12.66
C ARG A 174 5.79 30.38 -13.63
N ARG A 175 5.08 31.46 -13.97
CA ARG A 175 5.62 32.53 -14.84
C ARG A 175 5.41 33.93 -14.28
N ARG A 176 5.81 34.20 -13.03
CA ARG A 176 5.90 35.59 -12.52
C ARG A 176 7.08 35.92 -11.60
N SER A 177 8.10 35.07 -11.49
CA SER A 177 9.25 35.36 -10.58
C SER A 177 10.59 35.53 -11.29
N ALA A 178 10.59 35.82 -12.59
CA ALA A 178 11.83 36.08 -13.36
C ALA A 178 11.90 37.50 -13.95
N TYR A 179 11.20 38.47 -13.35
CA TYR A 179 11.47 39.89 -13.55
C TYR A 179 11.31 40.58 -12.19
N GLN A 180 12.27 41.43 -11.84
CA GLN A 180 12.43 42.21 -10.60
C GLN A 180 13.18 41.50 -9.46
N SER A 181 14.52 41.46 -9.55
CA SER A 181 15.44 42.28 -8.74
C SER A 181 16.88 41.83 -9.01
#